data_AF-A0A420EBP3-F1
#
_entry.id   AF-A0A420EBP3-F1
#
_cell.length_a   1.000
_cell.length_b   1.000
_cell.length_c   1.000
_cell.angle_alpha   90.00
_cell.angle_beta   90.00
_cell.angle_gamma   90.00
#
_symmetry.space_group_name_H-M   'P 1'
#
loop_
_entity.id
_entity.type
_entity.pdbx_description
1 polymer ?
#
loop_
_entity_poly.entity_id
_entity_poly.type
_entity_poly.pdbx_seq_one_letter_code
_entity_poly.pdbx_strand_id
1 'polypeptide(L)'
;MQRNTRILCIGFNNSYKRLENTMLVIFKSNNHGDITMFGDVAKQLILAMDCSGNIPAGLHADDIHDALKSLLSVVNAPATDSEQDDEDAVENENWQPSLKQRAIPLIEMLEGALHHQDGITWENA
;
A
#
# COMPACT_ATOMS: atom_id res chain seq x y z
N MET A 1 -19.03 -20.03 -16.67
CA MET A 1 -17.94 -20.85 -16.08
C MET A 1 -16.74 -19.94 -15.88
N GLN A 2 -16.61 -19.39 -14.67
CA GLN A 2 -15.51 -18.50 -14.29
C GLN A 2 -14.24 -19.33 -14.07
N ARG A 3 -13.18 -19.05 -14.82
CA ARG A 3 -11.85 -19.63 -14.59
C ARG A 3 -11.11 -18.70 -13.65
N ASN A 4 -11.05 -19.13 -12.40
CA ASN A 4 -10.39 -18.50 -11.28
C ASN A 4 -8.89 -18.83 -11.39
N THR A 5 -8.10 -17.97 -12.04
CA THR A 5 -6.66 -18.18 -12.21
C THR A 5 -5.94 -17.64 -10.97
N ARG A 6 -5.63 -18.54 -10.04
CA ARG A 6 -4.75 -18.28 -8.91
C ARG A 6 -3.37 -17.87 -9.42
N ILE A 7 -2.98 -16.63 -9.15
CA ILE A 7 -1.61 -16.13 -9.30
C ILE A 7 -0.70 -16.97 -8.40
N LEU A 8 0.35 -17.54 -9.00
CA LEU A 8 1.31 -18.45 -8.38
C LEU A 8 2.37 -17.64 -7.62
N CYS A 9 2.21 -17.47 -6.31
CA CYS A 9 3.25 -16.87 -5.47
C CYS A 9 4.32 -17.91 -5.11
N ILE A 10 5.57 -17.66 -5.52
CA ILE A 10 6.75 -18.42 -5.11
C ILE A 10 7.07 -18.00 -3.66
N GLY A 11 6.96 -18.95 -2.73
CA GLY A 11 7.17 -18.69 -1.30
C GLY A 11 8.65 -18.63 -0.92
N PHE A 12 9.06 -17.54 -0.29
CA PHE A 12 10.25 -17.49 0.57
C PHE A 12 9.78 -17.32 2.02
N ASN A 13 10.08 -18.32 2.86
CA ASN A 13 9.89 -18.26 4.30
C ASN A 13 10.77 -17.14 4.86
N ASN A 14 10.20 -16.17 5.58
CA ASN A 14 11.00 -15.12 6.20
C ASN A 14 10.68 -14.90 7.68
N SER A 15 11.68 -15.19 8.52
CA SER A 15 11.66 -15.09 9.99
C SER A 15 11.90 -13.67 10.51
N TYR A 16 11.86 -12.63 9.65
CA TYR A 16 12.16 -11.23 10.01
C TYR A 16 10.92 -10.34 10.22
N LYS A 17 9.72 -10.94 10.34
CA LYS A 17 8.41 -10.28 10.42
C LYS A 17 8.26 -9.16 11.48
N ARG A 18 9.22 -8.98 12.40
CA ARG A 18 9.21 -7.99 13.48
C ARG A 18 10.06 -6.72 13.20
N LEU A 19 11.01 -6.75 12.25
CA LEU A 19 11.87 -5.60 11.92
C LEU A 19 11.52 -4.94 10.56
N GLU A 20 10.76 -5.62 9.71
CA GLU A 20 10.36 -5.08 8.39
C GLU A 20 9.25 -4.02 8.47
N ASN A 21 8.55 -3.90 9.61
CA ASN A 21 7.55 -2.85 9.81
C ASN A 21 8.18 -1.47 10.15
N THR A 22 9.48 -1.40 10.43
CA THR A 22 10.17 -0.15 10.85
C THR A 22 11.04 0.50 9.76
N MET A 23 11.14 -0.09 8.57
CA MET A 23 11.97 0.45 7.47
C MET A 23 11.18 1.39 6.55
N LEU A 24 11.85 2.34 5.91
CA LEU A 24 11.24 3.21 4.89
C LEU A 24 11.07 2.45 3.58
N VAL A 25 10.00 2.77 2.87
CA VAL A 25 9.64 2.18 1.58
C VAL A 25 9.52 3.30 0.56
N ILE A 26 10.14 3.11 -0.60
CA ILE A 26 10.10 4.06 -1.71
C ILE A 26 9.27 3.44 -2.83
N PHE A 27 8.17 4.10 -3.19
CA PHE A 27 7.38 3.81 -4.38
C PHE A 27 7.93 4.61 -5.55
N LYS A 28 8.09 3.96 -6.71
CA LYS A 28 8.66 4.52 -7.92
C LYS A 28 7.73 4.27 -9.11
N SER A 29 7.60 5.29 -9.95
CA SER A 29 6.89 5.24 -11.23
C SER A 29 7.68 6.05 -12.26
N ASN A 30 7.60 5.69 -13.54
CA ASN A 30 8.26 6.47 -14.60
C ASN A 30 7.61 7.84 -14.84
N ASN A 31 6.35 8.01 -14.45
CA ASN A 31 5.54 9.20 -14.72
C ASN A 31 5.20 10.04 -13.48
N HIS A 32 5.74 9.67 -12.32
CA HIS A 32 5.48 10.34 -11.05
C HIS A 32 6.76 10.40 -10.22
N GLY A 33 6.88 11.40 -9.33
CA GLY A 33 7.99 11.47 -8.39
C GLY A 33 7.98 10.30 -7.40
N ASP A 34 9.14 9.93 -6.90
CA ASP A 34 9.29 8.91 -5.87
C ASP A 34 8.52 9.29 -4.59
N ILE A 35 7.79 8.35 -4.02
CA ILE A 35 7.03 8.55 -2.78
C ILE A 35 7.66 7.70 -1.68
N THR A 36 8.10 8.34 -0.60
CA THR A 36 8.67 7.64 0.56
C THR A 36 7.67 7.56 1.70
N MET A 37 7.46 6.36 2.25
CA MET A 37 6.57 6.12 3.39
C MET A 37 7.22 5.24 4.45
N PHE A 38 6.70 5.28 5.68
CA PHE A 38 7.03 4.29 6.71
C PHE A 38 6.48 2.92 6.32
N GLY A 39 7.25 1.87 6.58
CA GLY A 39 6.95 0.52 6.12
C GLY A 39 5.65 -0.05 6.67
N ASP A 40 5.26 0.33 7.88
CA ASP A 40 3.95 -0.01 8.46
C ASP A 40 2.79 0.57 7.64
N VAL A 41 2.85 1.86 7.31
CA VAL A 41 1.86 2.55 6.47
C VAL A 41 1.90 1.99 5.05
N ALA A 42 3.09 1.86 4.46
CA ALA A 42 3.28 1.35 3.11
C ALA A 42 2.65 -0.04 2.96
N LYS A 43 2.91 -0.93 3.92
CA LYS A 43 2.34 -2.28 3.93
C LYS A 43 0.83 -2.29 4.06
N GLN A 44 0.25 -1.42 4.90
CA GLN A 44 -1.20 -1.27 4.98
C GLN A 44 -1.80 -0.86 3.63
N LEU A 45 -1.18 0.09 2.93
CA LEU A 45 -1.62 0.53 1.61
C LEU A 45 -1.44 -0.55 0.54
N ILE A 46 -0.33 -1.31 0.56
CA ILE A 46 -0.10 -2.44 -0.35
C ILE A 46 -1.17 -3.52 -0.15
N LEU A 47 -1.51 -3.85 1.10
CA LEU A 47 -2.60 -4.79 1.39
C LEU A 47 -3.96 -4.24 0.94
N ALA A 48 -4.19 -2.93 1.07
CA ALA A 48 -5.42 -2.29 0.58
C ALA A 48 -5.54 -2.30 -0.95
N MET A 49 -4.42 -2.36 -1.67
CA MET A 49 -4.37 -2.60 -3.13
C MET A 49 -4.63 -4.07 -3.52
N ASP A 50 -4.98 -4.94 -2.57
CA ASP A 50 -5.11 -6.40 -2.75
C ASP A 50 -3.80 -7.08 -3.21
N CYS A 51 -2.66 -6.46 -2.87
CA CYS A 51 -1.34 -7.03 -3.11
C CYS A 51 -0.85 -7.80 -1.87
N SER A 52 0.17 -8.64 -2.02
CA SER A 52 0.63 -9.55 -0.96
C SER A 52 1.32 -8.89 0.25
N GLY A 53 1.45 -7.56 0.27
CA GLY A 53 2.17 -6.82 1.32
C GLY A 53 3.68 -7.08 1.31
N ASN A 54 4.22 -7.69 0.26
CA ASN A 54 5.64 -7.99 0.13
C ASN A 54 6.43 -6.74 -0.28
N ILE A 55 7.63 -6.60 0.29
CA ILE A 55 8.57 -5.52 0.00
C ILE A 55 9.97 -6.15 -0.06
N PRO A 56 10.74 -5.99 -1.15
CA PRO A 56 10.40 -5.28 -2.39
C PRO A 56 9.38 -6.05 -3.25
N ALA A 57 8.58 -5.32 -4.03
CA ALA A 57 7.72 -5.88 -5.07
C ALA A 57 7.31 -4.78 -6.08
N GLY A 58 6.39 -5.10 -6.97
CA GLY A 58 5.87 -4.15 -7.95
C GLY A 58 4.57 -4.62 -8.56
N LEU A 59 3.92 -3.71 -9.27
CA LEU A 59 2.64 -3.88 -9.92
C LEU A 59 2.78 -3.59 -11.41
N HIS A 60 2.26 -4.49 -12.26
CA HIS A 60 2.29 -4.31 -13.70
C HIS A 60 1.20 -3.35 -14.16
N ALA A 61 1.39 -2.70 -15.32
CA ALA A 61 0.44 -1.74 -15.88
C ALA A 61 -0.99 -2.29 -15.99
N ASP A 62 -1.12 -3.58 -16.36
CA ASP A 62 -2.40 -4.26 -16.50
C ASP A 62 -3.16 -4.40 -15.17
N ASP A 63 -2.45 -4.47 -14.05
CA ASP A 63 -3.01 -4.68 -12.71
C ASP A 63 -3.29 -3.36 -11.96
N ILE A 64 -2.81 -2.21 -12.48
CA ILE A 64 -2.97 -0.88 -11.85
C ILE A 64 -4.44 -0.52 -11.64
N HIS A 65 -5.30 -0.83 -12.62
CA HIS A 65 -6.72 -0.50 -12.54
C HIS A 65 -7.42 -1.18 -11.35
N ASP A 66 -7.15 -2.47 -11.16
CA ASP A 66 -7.76 -3.26 -10.11
C ASP A 66 -7.21 -2.86 -8.74
N ALA A 67 -5.90 -2.61 -8.64
CA ALA A 67 -5.27 -2.12 -7.41
C ALA A 67 -5.82 -0.75 -6.97
N LEU A 68 -5.97 0.20 -7.91
CA LEU A 68 -6.54 1.52 -7.63
C LEU A 68 -7.98 1.41 -7.11
N LYS A 69 -8.78 0.55 -7.75
CA LYS A 69 -10.17 0.31 -7.33
C LYS A 69 -10.26 -0.28 -5.93
N SER A 70 -9.43 -1.29 -5.62
CA SER A 70 -9.37 -1.90 -4.29
C SER A 70 -8.95 -0.88 -3.23
N LEU A 71 -7.91 -0.09 -3.51
CA LEU A 71 -7.42 0.95 -2.60
C LEU A 71 -8.52 1.99 -2.30
N LEU A 72 -9.19 2.51 -3.33
CA LEU A 72 -10.29 3.46 -3.17
C LEU A 72 -11.47 2.87 -2.38
N SER A 73 -11.75 1.59 -2.53
CA SER A 73 -12.80 0.90 -1.77
C SER A 73 -12.47 0.85 -0.28
N VAL A 74 -11.21 0.55 0.07
CA VAL A 74 -10.76 0.49 1.47
C VAL A 74 -10.70 1.89 2.09
N VAL A 75 -10.16 2.87 1.36
CA VAL A 75 -9.97 4.25 1.84
C VAL A 75 -11.30 5.01 2.00
N ASN A 76 -12.32 4.68 1.21
CA ASN A 76 -13.64 5.30 1.28
C ASN A 76 -14.67 4.49 2.07
N ALA A 77 -14.31 3.29 2.54
CA ALA A 77 -15.17 2.57 3.47
C ALA A 77 -15.40 3.44 4.72
N PRO A 78 -16.64 3.53 5.21
CA PRO A 78 -16.88 4.15 6.51
C PRO A 78 -16.03 3.38 7.53
N ALA A 79 -15.37 4.10 8.44
CA ALA A 79 -14.62 3.47 9.52
C ALA A 79 -15.59 2.65 10.38
N THR A 80 -15.75 1.36 10.05
CA THR A 80 -16.27 0.39 11.00
C THR A 80 -15.16 0.20 11.99
N ASP A 81 -15.36 0.83 13.14
CA ASP A 81 -14.63 0.69 14.39
C ASP A 81 -13.99 -0.69 14.49
N SER A 82 -12.69 -0.75 14.21
CA SER A 82 -11.83 -1.89 14.50
C SER A 82 -10.58 -1.29 15.09
N GLU A 83 -10.76 -0.82 16.33
CA GLU A 83 -9.83 -0.93 17.44
C GLU A 83 -8.35 -1.05 17.03
N GLN A 84 -7.67 0.09 16.93
CA GLN A 84 -6.40 0.20 17.63
C GLN A 84 -6.69 0.95 18.92
N ASP A 85 -6.89 0.14 19.96
CA ASP A 85 -6.67 0.49 21.35
C ASP A 85 -5.32 1.22 21.48
N ASP A 86 -5.41 2.53 21.70
CA ASP A 86 -4.39 3.29 22.40
C ASP A 86 -5.14 3.93 23.58
N GLU A 87 -5.44 3.10 24.59
CA GLU A 87 -5.59 3.55 25.98
C GLU A 87 -4.35 4.34 26.39
N ASP A 88 -4.27 5.59 26.00
CA ASP A 88 -3.63 6.66 26.76
C ASP A 88 -4.06 7.99 26.14
N ALA A 89 -5.18 8.49 26.65
CA ALA A 89 -5.54 9.90 26.57
C ALA A 89 -4.53 10.72 27.39
N VAL A 90 -3.33 10.88 26.85
CA VAL A 90 -2.40 11.94 27.22
C VAL A 90 -2.28 12.88 26.04
N GLU A 91 -2.61 14.13 26.32
CA GLU A 91 -2.49 15.32 25.51
C GLU A 91 -1.12 15.36 24.78
N ASN A 92 -1.06 14.73 23.60
CA ASN A 92 0.07 14.83 22.71
C ASN A 92 -0.51 15.13 21.33
N GLU A 93 -0.04 16.22 20.74
CA GLU A 93 -0.32 16.69 19.38
C GLU A 93 0.24 15.69 18.36
N ASN A 94 -0.20 14.44 18.43
CA ASN A 94 0.17 13.38 17.51
C ASN A 94 -0.69 13.57 16.26
N TRP A 95 -0.33 14.58 15.46
CA TRP A 95 -0.84 14.83 14.11
C TRP A 95 -0.45 13.69 13.17
N GLN A 96 -0.79 12.45 13.49
CA GLN A 96 -0.60 11.33 12.60
C GLN A 96 -1.66 11.44 11.50
N PRO A 97 -1.27 11.68 10.23
CA PRO A 97 -2.25 11.73 9.16
C PRO A 97 -2.98 10.39 9.09
N SER A 98 -4.30 10.43 8.95
CA SER A 98 -5.11 9.22 8.79
C SER A 98 -4.60 8.39 7.59
N LEU A 99 -4.79 7.07 7.61
CA LEU A 99 -4.40 6.20 6.49
C LEU A 99 -4.94 6.71 5.14
N LYS A 100 -6.15 7.29 5.16
CA LYS A 100 -6.77 7.96 4.02
C LYS A 100 -5.95 9.13 3.48
N GLN A 101 -5.47 10.03 4.34
CA GLN A 101 -4.63 11.16 3.93
C GLN A 101 -3.29 10.68 3.38
N ARG A 102 -2.71 9.63 3.97
CA ARG A 102 -1.46 9.02 3.50
C ARG A 102 -1.62 8.29 2.16
N ALA A 103 -2.82 7.80 1.84
CA ALA A 103 -3.09 7.13 0.57
C ALA A 103 -3.14 8.08 -0.64
N ILE A 104 -3.44 9.37 -0.43
CA ILE A 104 -3.58 10.37 -1.50
C ILE A 104 -2.42 10.38 -2.49
N PRO A 105 -1.14 10.55 -2.07
CA PRO A 105 -0.03 10.57 -3.03
C PRO A 105 0.10 9.25 -3.80
N LEU A 106 -0.21 8.11 -3.19
CA LEU A 106 -0.17 6.81 -3.87
C LEU A 106 -1.32 6.65 -4.87
N ILE A 107 -2.50 7.20 -4.56
CA ILE A 107 -3.64 7.25 -5.48
C ILE A 107 -3.29 8.07 -6.71
N GLU A 108 -2.71 9.27 -6.53
CA GLU A 108 -2.27 10.13 -7.64
C GLU A 108 -1.22 9.43 -8.52
N MET A 109 -0.28 8.70 -7.91
CA MET A 109 0.70 7.90 -8.64
C MET A 109 0.03 6.77 -9.44
N LEU A 110 -0.93 6.04 -8.86
CA LEU A 110 -1.69 4.99 -9.56
C LEU A 110 -2.52 5.53 -10.72
N GLU A 111 -3.16 6.69 -10.56
CA GLU A 111 -3.90 7.37 -11.63
C GLU A 111 -2.96 7.80 -12.78
N GLY A 112 -1.78 8.33 -12.45
CA GLY A 112 -0.74 8.66 -13.41
C GLY A 112 -0.23 7.43 -14.17
N ALA A 113 0.04 6.33 -13.44
CA ALA A 113 0.45 5.05 -14.00
C ALA A 113 -0.62 4.45 -14.93
N LEU A 114 -1.89 4.53 -14.54
CA LEU A 114 -3.00 4.08 -15.37
C LEU A 114 -3.11 4.88 -16.67
N HIS A 115 -2.93 6.20 -16.62
CA HIS A 115 -3.01 7.06 -17.80
C HIS A 115 -1.88 6.80 -18.81
N HIS A 116 -0.68 6.46 -18.33
CA HIS A 116 0.50 6.21 -19.18
C HIS A 116 0.73 4.73 -19.49
N GLN A 117 -0.10 3.84 -18.94
CA GLN A 117 0.06 2.38 -19.04
C GLN A 117 1.44 1.90 -18.52
N ASP A 118 1.88 2.48 -17.41
CA ASP A 118 3.15 2.14 -16.75
C ASP A 118 2.91 1.30 -15.49
N GLY A 119 3.95 0.56 -15.07
CA GLY A 119 3.97 -0.13 -13.79
C GLY A 119 4.51 0.74 -12.66
N ILE A 120 4.31 0.29 -11.42
CA ILE A 120 4.85 0.89 -10.20
C ILE A 120 5.68 -0.15 -9.47
N THR A 121 6.82 0.24 -8.91
CA THR A 121 7.66 -0.63 -8.09
C THR A 121 7.85 -0.04 -6.71
N TRP A 122 8.09 -0.88 -5.70
CA TRP A 122 8.44 -0.43 -4.36
C TRP A 122 9.52 -1.29 -3.73
N GLU A 123 10.39 -0.62 -2.99
CA GLU A 123 11.56 -1.23 -2.34
C GLU A 123 11.88 -0.55 -1.02
N ASN A 124 12.70 -1.21 -0.21
CA ASN A 124 13.25 -0.58 1.00
C ASN A 124 14.24 0.52 0.59
N ALA A 125 14.20 1.65 1.30
CA ALA A 125 15.10 2.78 1.11
C ALA A 125 16.57 2.43 1.42
#